data_AF-A0A967G1Y9-F1
#
_entry.id   AF-A0A967G1Y9-F1
#
_cell.length_a   1.000
_cell.length_b   1.000
_cell.length_c   1.000
_cell.angle_alpha   90.00
_cell.angle_beta   90.00
_cell.angle_gamma   90.00
#
_symmetry.space_group_name_H-M   'P 1'
#
loop_
_entity.id
_entity.type
_entity.pdbx_description
1 polymer ?
#
loop_
_entity_poly.entity_id
_entity_poly.type
_entity_poly.pdbx_seq_one_letter_code
_entity_poly.pdbx_strand_id
1 'polypeptide(L)'
;MKAILILCVNFSVMVSMIPAISVAGDSIKSGSAMAKSISDYVAEFEKDDSKLVQSLEKFKKKLLKSKESGWKPPWQGYKDAKDRSYYEKLNTEDLAKECFSTSLWAREIIIYNRPAYGIARAGIFHDGFAVLYERPDFWEAIASVYIHLAQKLAEIKVEQKQTNPQTLSAEQRTQMDILFNLKTLQYVYTYPLFIQKLKGKEEQLLRANVDALKAVLSYAGESEYRDKPFWGATVAYGLSRPMFALLKKTNPDSYSEIISRLENT
;
A
#
# COMPACT_ATOMS: atom_id res chain seq x y z
N MET A 1 29.19 7.40 -1.25
CA MET A 1 28.05 7.82 -2.09
C MET A 1 26.74 7.06 -1.88
N LYS A 2 26.63 6.09 -0.95
CA LYS A 2 25.36 5.32 -0.72
C LYS A 2 24.40 5.94 0.30
N ALA A 3 24.82 6.95 1.09
CA ALA A 3 24.03 7.50 2.20
C ALA A 3 23.22 8.78 1.88
N ILE A 4 23.35 9.35 0.68
CA ILE A 4 22.80 10.69 0.37
C ILE A 4 21.36 10.63 -0.17
N LEU A 5 20.93 9.50 -0.75
CA LEU A 5 19.59 9.42 -1.37
C LEU A 5 18.44 9.37 -0.34
N ILE A 6 18.69 8.86 0.86
CA ILE A 6 17.66 8.69 1.92
C ILE A 6 17.53 9.96 2.78
N LEU A 7 18.61 10.74 2.93
CA LEU A 7 18.59 12.05 3.58
C LEU A 7 17.81 13.12 2.78
N CYS A 8 17.63 12.91 1.47
CA CYS A 8 16.85 13.80 0.59
C CYS A 8 15.35 13.48 0.54
N VAL A 9 14.85 12.50 1.30
CA VAL A 9 13.42 12.48 1.69
C VAL A 9 13.26 13.57 2.73
N ASN A 10 13.25 14.81 2.23
CA ASN A 10 13.36 16.03 3.01
C ASN A 10 12.45 15.97 4.23
N PHE A 11 12.97 16.32 5.40
CA PHE A 11 12.18 16.71 6.55
C PHE A 11 11.03 17.67 6.14
N SER A 12 11.25 18.52 5.14
CA SER A 12 10.21 19.37 4.51
C SER A 12 9.02 18.59 3.93
N VAL A 13 9.25 17.43 3.31
CA VAL A 13 8.18 16.54 2.85
C VAL A 13 7.38 16.01 4.05
N MET A 14 8.05 15.55 5.11
CA MET A 14 7.40 15.04 6.32
C MET A 14 6.60 16.12 7.06
N VAL A 15 7.18 17.31 7.23
CA VAL A 15 6.52 18.46 7.86
C VAL A 15 5.33 18.93 7.01
N SER A 16 5.45 18.90 5.68
CA SER A 16 4.32 19.21 4.79
C SER A 16 3.18 18.18 4.86
N MET A 17 3.44 16.98 5.38
CA MET A 17 2.40 15.97 5.62
C MET A 17 1.63 16.22 6.91
N ILE A 18 2.17 16.94 7.90
CA ILE A 18 1.49 17.16 9.20
C ILE A 18 0.14 17.89 9.02
N PRO A 19 0.03 19.00 8.26
CA PRO A 19 -1.26 19.64 8.00
C PRO A 19 -2.19 18.75 7.17
N ALA A 20 -1.64 17.99 6.22
CA ALA A 20 -2.41 17.12 5.33
C ALA A 20 -3.05 15.95 6.12
N ILE A 21 -2.28 15.31 7.01
CA ILE A 21 -2.69 14.18 7.86
C ILE A 21 -3.72 14.62 8.89
N SER A 22 -3.58 15.82 9.46
CA SER A 22 -4.55 16.40 10.40
C SER A 22 -5.96 16.52 9.81
N VAL A 23 -6.11 16.54 8.49
CA VAL A 23 -7.41 16.64 7.80
C VAL A 23 -7.92 15.26 7.32
N ALA A 24 -7.08 14.23 7.29
CA ALA A 24 -7.33 12.95 6.64
C ALA A 24 -7.92 11.85 7.55
N GLY A 25 -8.30 12.18 8.79
CA GLY A 25 -9.18 11.30 9.58
C GLY A 25 -8.55 10.57 10.76
N ASP A 26 -7.55 11.14 11.42
CA ASP A 26 -7.31 10.86 12.83
C ASP A 26 -6.79 12.11 13.52
N SER A 27 -7.03 12.19 14.82
CA SER A 27 -6.71 13.25 15.81
C SER A 27 -5.23 13.66 15.93
N ILE A 28 -4.43 13.51 14.88
CA ILE A 28 -3.02 13.92 14.81
C ILE A 28 -2.97 15.44 14.66
N LYS A 29 -3.06 16.13 15.80
CA LYS A 29 -3.02 17.59 15.91
C LYS A 29 -1.60 18.14 16.09
N SER A 30 -0.59 17.28 16.18
CA SER A 30 0.82 17.64 16.44
C SER A 30 1.79 16.62 15.85
N GLY A 31 3.05 17.03 15.68
CA GLY A 31 4.13 16.14 15.25
C GLY A 31 4.36 14.99 16.24
N SER A 32 4.21 15.25 17.55
CA SER A 32 4.28 14.21 18.59
C SER A 32 3.24 13.09 18.42
N ALA A 33 2.00 13.41 18.08
CA ALA A 33 0.97 12.40 17.81
C ALA A 33 1.32 11.55 16.56
N MET A 34 1.92 12.18 15.54
CA MET A 34 2.38 11.49 14.33
C MET A 34 3.56 10.56 14.64
N ALA A 35 4.56 11.04 15.40
CA ALA A 35 5.71 10.26 15.84
C ALA A 35 5.29 9.01 16.61
N LYS A 36 4.31 9.16 17.52
CA LYS A 36 3.73 8.02 18.24
C LYS A 36 3.05 7.04 17.29
N SER A 37 2.20 7.51 16.38
CA SER A 37 1.48 6.62 15.46
C SER A 37 2.41 5.86 14.51
N ILE A 38 3.49 6.50 14.05
CA ILE A 38 4.56 5.85 13.28
C ILE A 38 5.25 4.81 14.14
N SER A 39 5.69 5.17 15.36
CA SER A 39 6.40 4.26 16.25
C SER A 39 5.57 3.04 16.63
N ASP A 40 4.27 3.21 16.90
CA ASP A 40 3.33 2.13 17.16
C ASP A 40 3.23 1.17 15.96
N TYR A 41 3.13 1.72 14.73
CA TYR A 41 3.12 0.90 13.52
C TYR A 41 4.42 0.12 13.32
N VAL A 42 5.56 0.77 13.54
CA VAL A 42 6.87 0.13 13.39
C VAL A 42 7.04 -1.00 14.41
N ALA A 43 6.58 -0.79 15.65
CA ALA A 43 6.56 -1.84 16.67
C ALA A 43 5.64 -3.00 16.27
N GLU A 44 4.47 -2.73 15.67
CA GLU A 44 3.60 -3.76 15.12
C GLU A 44 4.26 -4.53 13.97
N PHE A 45 4.99 -3.85 13.09
CA PHE A 45 5.72 -4.47 11.97
C PHE A 45 6.87 -5.38 12.44
N GLU A 46 7.51 -5.05 13.56
CA GLU A 46 8.59 -5.85 14.15
C GLU A 46 8.05 -7.03 14.98
N LYS A 47 6.75 -7.03 15.30
CA LYS A 47 6.15 -8.05 16.13
C LYS A 47 6.07 -9.38 15.38
N ASP A 48 6.66 -10.42 15.97
CA ASP A 48 6.36 -11.79 15.59
C ASP A 48 4.92 -12.14 16.04
N ASP A 49 3.98 -12.18 15.09
CA ASP A 49 2.61 -12.59 15.32
C ASP A 49 2.39 -14.06 14.93
N SER A 50 3.06 -14.96 15.64
CA SER A 50 2.87 -16.41 15.52
C SER A 50 1.40 -16.84 15.68
N LYS A 51 0.60 -16.11 16.45
CA LYS A 51 -0.86 -16.32 16.58
C LYS A 51 -1.59 -16.01 15.26
N LEU A 52 -1.22 -14.91 14.59
CA LEU A 52 -1.74 -14.57 13.26
C LEU A 52 -1.38 -15.64 12.22
N VAL A 53 -0.15 -16.17 12.23
CA VAL A 53 0.24 -17.26 11.32
C VAL A 53 -0.69 -18.47 11.50
N GLN A 54 -0.89 -18.91 12.74
CA GLN A 54 -1.78 -20.04 13.04
C GLN A 54 -3.24 -19.75 12.65
N SER A 55 -3.73 -18.53 12.89
CA SER A 55 -5.12 -18.16 12.57
C SER A 55 -5.34 -18.04 11.05
N LEU A 56 -4.35 -17.54 10.30
CA LEU A 56 -4.36 -17.51 8.84
C LEU A 56 -4.38 -18.92 8.26
N GLU A 57 -3.60 -19.86 8.79
CA GLU A 57 -3.62 -21.25 8.31
C GLU A 57 -4.99 -21.92 8.53
N LYS A 58 -5.62 -21.70 9.71
CA LYS A 58 -6.99 -22.17 9.96
C LYS A 58 -7.99 -21.52 8.99
N PHE A 59 -7.83 -20.23 8.71
CA PHE A 59 -8.69 -19.49 7.79
C PHE A 59 -8.55 -19.98 6.34
N LYS A 60 -7.32 -20.14 5.84
CA LYS A 60 -7.04 -20.69 4.50
C LYS A 60 -7.67 -22.07 4.33
N LYS A 61 -7.54 -22.97 5.32
CA LYS A 61 -8.18 -24.29 5.31
C LYS A 61 -9.70 -24.21 5.17
N LYS A 62 -10.35 -23.25 5.84
CA LYS A 62 -11.81 -23.04 5.70
C LYS A 62 -12.16 -22.54 4.29
N LEU A 63 -11.41 -21.56 3.78
CA LEU A 63 -11.65 -21.01 2.44
C LEU A 63 -11.44 -22.04 1.33
N LEU A 64 -10.42 -22.90 1.45
CA LEU A 64 -10.18 -24.00 0.51
C LEU A 64 -11.37 -24.97 0.48
N LYS A 65 -11.89 -25.38 1.64
CA LYS A 65 -13.11 -26.21 1.71
C LYS A 65 -14.33 -25.53 1.06
N SER A 66 -14.48 -24.22 1.26
CA SER A 66 -15.54 -23.45 0.58
C SER A 66 -15.34 -23.41 -0.94
N LYS A 67 -14.10 -23.24 -1.42
CA LYS A 67 -13.78 -23.28 -2.85
C LYS A 67 -14.10 -24.66 -3.44
N GLU A 68 -13.73 -25.73 -2.75
CA GLU A 68 -14.02 -27.13 -3.12
C GLU A 68 -15.53 -27.41 -3.17
N SER A 69 -16.34 -26.78 -2.31
CA SER A 69 -17.80 -26.90 -2.34
C SER A 69 -18.46 -26.07 -3.46
N GLY A 70 -17.69 -25.46 -4.35
CA GLY A 70 -18.19 -24.61 -5.44
C GLY A 70 -18.61 -23.21 -5.01
N TRP A 71 -18.40 -22.83 -3.74
CA TRP A 71 -18.69 -21.46 -3.31
C TRP A 71 -17.74 -20.48 -3.99
N LYS A 72 -18.30 -19.37 -4.46
CA LYS A 72 -17.57 -18.29 -5.13
C LYS A 72 -17.80 -16.98 -4.39
N PRO A 73 -16.78 -16.10 -4.29
CA PRO A 73 -16.98 -14.77 -3.74
C PRO A 73 -18.01 -13.96 -4.55
N PRO A 74 -18.81 -13.10 -3.89
CA PRO A 74 -19.92 -12.40 -4.53
C PRO A 74 -19.53 -11.16 -5.36
N TRP A 75 -18.25 -10.92 -5.66
CA TRP A 75 -17.82 -9.72 -6.40
C TRP A 75 -17.59 -9.98 -7.88
N GLN A 76 -17.84 -8.93 -8.68
CA GLN A 76 -17.73 -8.93 -10.13
C GLN A 76 -16.32 -9.32 -10.64
N GLY A 77 -15.26 -8.92 -9.94
CA GLY A 77 -13.87 -9.22 -10.35
C GLY A 77 -13.50 -10.71 -10.35
N TYR A 78 -14.33 -11.59 -9.77
CA TYR A 78 -14.16 -13.04 -9.92
C TYR A 78 -14.63 -13.54 -11.30
N LYS A 79 -15.65 -12.89 -11.89
CA LYS A 79 -16.18 -13.26 -13.22
C LYS A 79 -15.23 -12.87 -14.35
N ASP A 80 -14.48 -11.80 -14.14
CA ASP A 80 -13.53 -11.25 -15.11
C ASP A 80 -12.12 -11.83 -14.92
N ALA A 81 -11.93 -12.72 -13.94
CA ALA A 81 -10.65 -13.36 -13.68
C ALA A 81 -10.32 -14.35 -14.81
N LYS A 82 -9.13 -14.20 -15.38
CA LYS A 82 -8.57 -15.11 -16.38
C LYS A 82 -8.16 -16.43 -15.74
N ASP A 83 -8.02 -17.48 -16.53
CA ASP A 83 -7.54 -18.78 -16.04
C ASP A 83 -6.09 -18.69 -15.58
N ARG A 84 -5.71 -19.55 -14.63
CA ARG A 84 -4.34 -19.66 -14.10
C ARG A 84 -3.26 -19.68 -15.19
N SER A 85 -3.49 -20.40 -16.30
CA SER A 85 -2.53 -20.52 -17.41
C SER A 85 -2.20 -19.20 -18.12
N TYR A 86 -3.08 -18.19 -18.04
CA TYR A 86 -2.78 -16.84 -18.51
C TYR A 86 -1.74 -16.18 -17.61
N TYR A 87 -1.95 -16.23 -16.29
CA TYR A 87 -1.08 -15.57 -15.31
C TYR A 87 0.30 -16.21 -15.22
N GLU A 88 0.39 -17.53 -15.39
CA GLU A 88 1.68 -18.26 -15.38
C GLU A 88 2.63 -17.82 -16.50
N LYS A 89 2.09 -17.34 -17.63
CA LYS A 89 2.86 -16.85 -18.78
C LYS A 89 3.42 -15.44 -18.59
N LEU A 90 2.86 -14.65 -17.67
CA LEU A 90 3.34 -13.31 -17.40
C LEU A 90 4.65 -13.37 -16.60
N ASN A 91 5.55 -12.43 -16.87
CA ASN A 91 6.65 -12.16 -15.95
C ASN A 91 6.10 -11.55 -14.64
N THR A 92 6.91 -11.54 -13.59
CA THR A 92 6.47 -11.14 -12.25
C THR A 92 5.96 -9.70 -12.19
N GLU A 93 6.57 -8.77 -12.91
CA GLU A 93 6.12 -7.37 -12.94
C GLU A 93 4.77 -7.20 -13.64
N ASP A 94 4.61 -7.80 -14.82
CA ASP A 94 3.37 -7.70 -15.59
C ASP A 94 2.22 -8.42 -14.88
N LEU A 95 2.51 -9.55 -14.23
CA LEU A 95 1.56 -10.21 -13.34
C LEU A 95 1.12 -9.31 -12.18
N ALA A 96 2.06 -8.61 -11.55
CA ALA A 96 1.73 -7.70 -10.47
C ALA A 96 0.91 -6.50 -10.97
N LYS A 97 1.30 -5.87 -12.09
CA LYS A 97 0.52 -4.79 -12.71
C LYS A 97 -0.90 -5.26 -13.02
N GLU A 98 -1.07 -6.46 -13.59
CA GLU A 98 -2.39 -7.06 -13.84
C GLU A 98 -3.21 -7.18 -12.55
N CYS A 99 -2.64 -7.80 -11.50
CA CYS A 99 -3.30 -8.01 -10.21
C CYS A 99 -3.70 -6.73 -9.48
N PHE A 100 -2.87 -5.69 -9.53
CA PHE A 100 -3.04 -4.45 -8.77
C PHE A 100 -3.59 -3.27 -9.59
N SER A 101 -3.85 -3.47 -10.89
CA SER A 101 -4.40 -2.41 -11.77
C SER A 101 -5.90 -2.15 -11.58
N THR A 102 -6.62 -3.04 -10.90
CA THR A 102 -8.05 -2.93 -10.67
C THR A 102 -8.35 -2.65 -9.19
N SER A 103 -9.55 -2.17 -8.88
CA SER A 103 -9.97 -1.97 -7.49
C SER A 103 -10.24 -3.27 -6.71
N LEU A 104 -10.06 -4.45 -7.35
CA LEU A 104 -10.26 -5.75 -6.69
C LEU A 104 -9.38 -5.87 -5.44
N TRP A 105 -8.08 -5.60 -5.58
CA TRP A 105 -7.13 -5.65 -4.47
C TRP A 105 -7.65 -4.85 -3.27
N ALA A 106 -7.89 -3.55 -3.46
CA ALA A 106 -8.30 -2.69 -2.37
C ALA A 106 -9.63 -3.13 -1.73
N ARG A 107 -10.58 -3.64 -2.53
CA ARG A 107 -11.85 -4.19 -2.03
C ARG A 107 -11.65 -5.46 -1.20
N GLU A 108 -10.73 -6.34 -1.58
CA GLU A 108 -10.41 -7.56 -0.82
C GLU A 108 -9.83 -7.26 0.56
N ILE A 109 -9.00 -6.23 0.63
CA ILE A 109 -8.25 -5.96 1.85
C ILE A 109 -9.12 -5.31 2.92
N ILE A 110 -10.01 -4.40 2.53
CA ILE A 110 -10.79 -3.59 3.48
C ILE A 110 -11.97 -4.33 4.12
N ILE A 111 -12.41 -5.47 3.58
CA ILE A 111 -13.55 -6.22 4.14
C ILE A 111 -13.21 -6.94 5.45
N TYR A 112 -11.92 -7.03 5.81
CA TYR A 112 -11.48 -7.68 7.03
C TYR A 112 -10.87 -6.67 8.00
N ASN A 113 -11.23 -6.79 9.29
CA ASN A 113 -10.59 -6.02 10.36
C ASN A 113 -9.07 -6.26 10.43
N ARG A 114 -8.61 -7.45 10.00
CA ARG A 114 -7.20 -7.76 9.83
C ARG A 114 -6.90 -7.96 8.33
N PRO A 115 -6.20 -7.01 7.68
CA PRO A 115 -5.92 -7.01 6.25
C PRO A 115 -5.33 -8.32 5.70
N ALA A 116 -4.49 -9.01 6.48
CA ALA A 116 -3.89 -10.28 6.10
C ALA A 116 -4.89 -11.38 5.71
N TYR A 117 -6.13 -11.35 6.23
CA TYR A 117 -7.19 -12.27 5.79
C TYR A 117 -7.69 -11.96 4.38
N GLY A 118 -7.76 -10.68 4.01
CA GLY A 118 -8.09 -10.26 2.64
C GLY A 118 -7.03 -10.71 1.65
N ILE A 119 -5.76 -10.56 2.01
CA ILE A 119 -4.61 -11.05 1.22
C ILE A 119 -4.72 -12.57 1.03
N ALA A 120 -4.95 -13.32 2.11
CA ALA A 120 -5.09 -14.77 2.03
C ALA A 120 -6.28 -15.19 1.15
N ARG A 121 -7.41 -14.46 1.22
CA ARG A 121 -8.58 -14.73 0.39
C ARG A 121 -8.32 -14.44 -1.09
N ALA A 122 -7.66 -13.32 -1.41
CA ALA A 122 -7.25 -12.99 -2.77
C ALA A 122 -6.40 -14.11 -3.38
N GLY A 123 -5.41 -14.60 -2.63
CA GLY A 123 -4.54 -15.71 -3.06
C GLY A 123 -5.23 -17.07 -3.22
N ILE A 124 -6.45 -17.25 -2.69
CA ILE A 124 -7.21 -18.50 -2.85
C ILE A 124 -8.21 -18.42 -4.00
N PHE A 125 -8.89 -17.28 -4.16
CA PHE A 125 -9.98 -17.14 -5.12
C PHE A 125 -9.59 -16.43 -6.42
N HIS A 126 -8.40 -15.84 -6.52
CA HIS A 126 -7.95 -15.18 -7.73
C HIS A 126 -6.59 -15.74 -8.17
N ASP A 127 -6.58 -16.46 -9.30
CA ASP A 127 -5.40 -17.21 -9.74
C ASP A 127 -4.18 -16.33 -10.00
N GLY A 128 -4.37 -15.07 -10.42
CA GLY A 128 -3.26 -14.13 -10.57
C GLY A 128 -2.54 -13.85 -9.25
N PHE A 129 -3.28 -13.67 -8.15
CA PHE A 129 -2.69 -13.47 -6.83
C PHE A 129 -2.08 -14.76 -6.30
N ALA A 130 -2.70 -15.91 -6.56
CA ALA A 130 -2.16 -17.21 -6.21
C ALA A 130 -0.76 -17.42 -6.84
N VAL A 131 -0.67 -17.26 -8.16
CA VAL A 131 0.60 -17.36 -8.90
C VAL A 131 1.60 -16.33 -8.38
N LEU A 132 1.17 -15.08 -8.19
CA LEU A 132 2.07 -14.02 -7.73
C LEU A 132 2.66 -14.30 -6.34
N TYR A 133 1.87 -14.84 -5.41
CA TYR A 133 2.35 -15.14 -4.06
C TYR A 133 3.30 -16.34 -3.99
N GLU A 134 3.27 -17.21 -4.99
CA GLU A 134 4.22 -18.31 -5.12
C GLU A 134 5.60 -17.81 -5.61
N ARG A 135 5.64 -16.75 -6.43
CA ARG A 135 6.88 -16.18 -7.01
C ARG A 135 7.90 -15.77 -5.94
N PRO A 136 9.19 -16.19 -6.04
CA PRO A 136 10.22 -15.83 -5.05
C PRO A 136 10.53 -14.32 -5.04
N ASP A 137 10.40 -13.68 -6.19
CA ASP A 137 10.57 -12.26 -6.51
C ASP A 137 9.27 -11.44 -6.32
N PHE A 138 8.30 -11.96 -5.55
CA PHE A 138 7.05 -11.23 -5.25
C PHE A 138 7.30 -9.83 -4.67
N TRP A 139 8.38 -9.63 -3.90
CA TRP A 139 8.71 -8.31 -3.37
C TRP A 139 9.10 -7.31 -4.45
N GLU A 140 9.75 -7.74 -5.54
CA GLU A 140 10.07 -6.91 -6.72
C GLU A 140 8.79 -6.49 -7.43
N ALA A 141 7.84 -7.41 -7.53
CA ALA A 141 6.51 -7.15 -8.04
C ALA A 141 5.78 -6.03 -7.26
N ILE A 142 5.87 -6.01 -5.93
CA ILE A 142 5.26 -4.93 -5.14
C ILE A 142 5.97 -3.60 -5.39
N ALA A 143 7.29 -3.60 -5.49
CA ALA A 143 8.05 -2.40 -5.84
C ALA A 143 7.66 -1.85 -7.21
N SER A 144 7.50 -2.71 -8.22
CA SER A 144 7.10 -2.29 -9.57
C SER A 144 5.67 -1.75 -9.63
N VAL A 145 4.75 -2.29 -8.82
CA VAL A 145 3.38 -1.77 -8.69
C VAL A 145 3.38 -0.35 -8.11
N TYR A 146 4.19 -0.07 -7.08
CA TYR A 146 4.32 1.29 -6.53
C TYR A 146 4.73 2.29 -7.61
N ILE A 147 5.75 1.94 -8.41
CA ILE A 147 6.26 2.78 -9.50
C ILE A 147 5.18 2.97 -10.58
N HIS A 148 4.55 1.88 -11.02
CA HIS A 148 3.53 1.89 -12.06
C HIS A 148 2.31 2.74 -11.69
N LEU A 149 1.78 2.56 -10.48
CA LEU A 149 0.62 3.32 -10.01
C LEU A 149 0.96 4.81 -9.82
N ALA A 150 2.17 5.12 -9.34
CA ALA A 150 2.66 6.49 -9.22
C ALA A 150 2.78 7.19 -10.59
N GLN A 151 3.32 6.50 -11.59
CA GLN A 151 3.42 7.01 -12.96
C GLN A 151 2.03 7.27 -13.55
N LYS A 152 1.12 6.29 -13.44
CA LYS A 152 -0.27 6.46 -13.87
C LYS A 152 -0.97 7.64 -13.20
N LEU A 153 -0.72 7.86 -11.90
CA LEU A 153 -1.29 9.01 -11.19
C LEU A 153 -0.82 10.34 -11.79
N ALA A 154 0.47 10.44 -12.15
CA ALA A 154 1.06 11.63 -12.74
C ALA A 154 0.57 11.91 -14.17
N GLU A 155 0.14 10.89 -14.92
CA GLU A 155 -0.37 11.02 -16.28
C GLU A 155 -1.82 11.55 -16.34
N ILE A 156 -2.59 11.43 -15.25
CA ILE A 156 -3.99 11.84 -15.21
C ILE A 156 -4.08 13.36 -15.09
N LYS A 157 -4.43 14.02 -16.20
CA LYS A 157 -4.82 15.44 -16.23
C LYS A 157 -6.30 15.55 -15.87
N VAL A 158 -6.62 15.86 -14.61
CA VAL A 158 -8.02 16.06 -14.20
C VAL A 158 -8.45 17.48 -14.53
N GLU A 159 -9.43 17.65 -15.42
CA GLU A 159 -10.13 18.93 -15.56
C GLU A 159 -11.03 19.18 -14.33
N GLN A 160 -10.63 20.15 -13.51
CA GLN A 160 -11.04 20.35 -12.12
C GLN A 160 -12.41 21.04 -11.97
N LYS A 161 -13.53 20.47 -12.47
CA LYS A 161 -14.84 21.16 -12.37
C LYS A 161 -16.03 20.42 -11.78
N GLN A 162 -15.92 19.15 -11.39
CA GLN A 162 -17.09 18.43 -10.85
C GLN A 162 -16.96 18.06 -9.37
N THR A 163 -17.93 18.53 -8.58
CA THR A 163 -18.01 18.43 -7.12
C THR A 163 -18.96 17.34 -6.62
N ASN A 164 -19.65 16.60 -7.51
CA ASN A 164 -20.58 15.54 -7.13
C ASN A 164 -19.92 14.14 -7.23
N PRO A 165 -19.75 13.40 -6.11
CA PRO A 165 -19.20 12.03 -6.10
C PRO A 165 -20.01 11.02 -6.92
N GLN A 166 -21.29 11.31 -7.21
CA GLN A 166 -22.15 10.45 -8.03
C GLN A 166 -21.93 10.65 -9.54
N THR A 167 -21.21 11.71 -9.94
CA THR A 167 -20.94 12.05 -11.35
C THR A 167 -19.43 12.13 -11.61
N LEU A 168 -18.63 11.24 -11.00
CA LEU A 168 -17.20 11.20 -11.30
C LEU A 168 -17.00 10.90 -12.79
N SER A 169 -16.05 11.58 -13.43
CA SER A 169 -15.59 11.20 -14.77
C SER A 169 -14.89 9.83 -14.72
N ALA A 170 -14.64 9.22 -15.88
CA ALA A 170 -13.89 7.97 -15.93
C ALA A 170 -12.45 8.14 -15.40
N GLU A 171 -11.84 9.29 -15.69
CA GLU A 171 -10.52 9.69 -15.22
C GLU A 171 -10.50 9.84 -13.71
N GLN A 172 -11.50 10.52 -13.12
CA GLN A 172 -11.61 10.68 -11.67
C GLN A 172 -11.81 9.33 -10.95
N ARG A 173 -12.61 8.42 -11.52
CA ARG A 173 -12.73 7.05 -10.99
C ARG A 173 -11.41 6.30 -11.04
N THR A 174 -10.72 6.35 -12.18
CA THR A 174 -9.41 5.72 -12.37
C THR A 174 -8.40 6.26 -11.36
N GLN A 175 -8.40 7.57 -11.14
CA GLN A 175 -7.55 8.22 -10.18
C GLN A 175 -7.84 7.77 -8.74
N MET A 176 -9.12 7.69 -8.35
CA MET A 176 -9.51 7.16 -7.04
C MET A 176 -9.07 5.72 -6.87
N ASP A 177 -9.25 4.87 -7.88
CA ASP A 177 -8.82 3.47 -7.83
C ASP A 177 -7.29 3.35 -7.65
N ILE A 178 -6.51 4.17 -8.36
CA ILE A 178 -5.04 4.24 -8.20
C ILE A 178 -4.66 4.63 -6.77
N LEU A 179 -5.23 5.73 -6.26
CA LEU A 179 -4.98 6.19 -4.89
C LEU A 179 -5.36 5.12 -3.86
N PHE A 180 -6.50 4.46 -4.05
CA PHE A 180 -6.99 3.43 -3.14
C PHE A 180 -6.10 2.17 -3.15
N ASN A 181 -5.62 1.77 -4.33
CA ASN A 181 -4.64 0.70 -4.45
C ASN A 181 -3.29 1.08 -3.81
N LEU A 182 -2.76 2.27 -4.08
CA LEU A 182 -1.53 2.77 -3.44
C LEU A 182 -1.62 2.75 -1.92
N LYS A 183 -2.74 3.24 -1.36
CA LYS A 183 -2.98 3.18 0.09
C LYS A 183 -3.01 1.75 0.61
N THR A 184 -3.70 0.84 -0.07
CA THR A 184 -3.91 -0.53 0.42
C THR A 184 -2.71 -1.44 0.23
N LEU A 185 -1.75 -1.10 -0.64
CA LEU A 185 -0.46 -1.81 -0.74
C LEU A 185 0.32 -1.83 0.58
N GLN A 186 0.14 -0.83 1.44
CA GLN A 186 0.74 -0.83 2.79
C GLN A 186 0.38 -2.08 3.61
N TYR A 187 -0.74 -2.73 3.28
CA TYR A 187 -1.20 -3.91 4.01
C TYR A 187 -0.49 -5.18 3.60
N VAL A 188 0.21 -5.21 2.46
CA VAL A 188 1.05 -6.35 2.07
C VAL A 188 2.11 -6.65 3.16
N TYR A 189 2.57 -5.61 3.86
CA TYR A 189 3.49 -5.68 5.00
C TYR A 189 2.90 -6.31 6.26
N THR A 190 1.59 -6.57 6.29
CA THR A 190 0.94 -7.32 7.39
C THR A 190 0.88 -8.82 7.10
N TYR A 191 1.28 -9.26 5.90
CA TYR A 191 1.21 -10.65 5.50
C TYR A 191 2.53 -11.38 5.75
N PRO A 192 2.56 -12.42 6.62
CA PRO A 192 3.81 -13.07 7.04
C PRO A 192 4.68 -13.58 5.89
N LEU A 193 4.07 -14.17 4.84
CA LEU A 193 4.81 -14.68 3.68
C LEU A 193 5.56 -13.58 2.95
N PHE A 194 4.97 -12.39 2.85
CA PHE A 194 5.63 -11.25 2.21
C PHE A 194 6.82 -10.77 3.03
N ILE A 195 6.62 -10.58 4.34
CA ILE A 195 7.69 -10.16 5.28
C ILE A 195 8.89 -11.12 5.19
N GLN A 196 8.61 -12.42 5.12
CA GLN A 196 9.66 -13.44 4.96
C GLN A 196 10.43 -13.26 3.64
N LYS A 197 9.74 -13.07 2.52
CA LYS A 197 10.35 -12.89 1.19
C LYS A 197 11.08 -11.55 1.02
N LEU A 198 10.69 -10.54 1.79
CA LEU A 198 11.31 -9.21 1.79
C LEU A 198 12.66 -9.16 2.53
N LYS A 199 12.95 -10.14 3.40
CA LYS A 199 14.12 -10.11 4.28
C LYS A 199 15.42 -9.96 3.48
N GLY A 200 16.21 -8.92 3.82
CA GLY A 200 17.46 -8.57 3.13
C GLY A 200 17.27 -7.78 1.83
N LYS A 201 16.05 -7.36 1.50
CA LYS A 201 15.68 -6.58 0.31
C LYS A 201 14.99 -5.26 0.67
N GLU A 202 14.98 -4.89 1.94
CA GLU A 202 14.24 -3.75 2.48
C GLU A 202 14.62 -2.41 1.83
N GLU A 203 15.89 -2.20 1.49
CA GLU A 203 16.37 -0.95 0.88
C GLU A 203 15.76 -0.69 -0.51
N GLN A 204 15.58 -1.75 -1.30
CA GLN A 204 15.04 -1.63 -2.65
C GLN A 204 13.55 -1.26 -2.62
N LEU A 205 12.81 -1.93 -1.73
CA LEU A 205 11.40 -1.61 -1.52
C LEU A 205 11.21 -0.22 -0.88
N LEU A 206 12.12 0.20 -0.01
CA LEU A 206 12.13 1.56 0.56
C LEU A 206 12.22 2.61 -0.55
N ARG A 207 13.13 2.44 -1.52
CA ARG A 207 13.27 3.35 -2.67
C ARG A 207 11.97 3.46 -3.47
N ALA A 208 11.35 2.33 -3.81
CA ALA A 208 10.08 2.32 -4.54
C ALA A 208 8.95 3.03 -3.78
N ASN A 209 8.87 2.85 -2.45
CA ASN A 209 7.87 3.53 -1.61
C ASN A 209 8.12 5.05 -1.56
N VAL A 210 9.39 5.47 -1.47
CA VAL A 210 9.78 6.89 -1.49
C VAL A 210 9.37 7.54 -2.82
N ASP A 211 9.62 6.89 -3.94
CA ASP A 211 9.30 7.44 -5.26
C ASP A 211 7.78 7.53 -5.45
N ALA A 212 7.02 6.53 -5.00
CA ALA A 212 5.56 6.60 -5.01
C ALA A 212 5.01 7.70 -4.09
N LEU A 213 5.59 7.88 -2.89
CA LEU A 213 5.21 8.95 -1.97
C LEU A 213 5.45 10.33 -2.61
N LYS A 214 6.60 10.54 -3.26
CA LYS A 214 6.89 11.80 -3.96
C LYS A 214 5.86 12.09 -5.05
N ALA A 215 5.47 11.09 -5.84
CA ALA A 215 4.45 11.27 -6.87
C ALA A 215 3.09 11.64 -6.29
N VAL A 216 2.66 10.96 -5.21
CA VAL A 216 1.41 11.29 -4.49
C VAL A 216 1.44 12.70 -3.91
N LEU A 217 2.58 13.13 -3.38
CA LEU A 217 2.73 14.48 -2.82
C LEU A 217 2.77 15.57 -3.88
N SER A 218 3.42 15.33 -5.03
CA SER A 218 3.36 16.26 -6.17
C SER A 218 1.91 16.43 -6.63
N TYR A 219 1.20 15.31 -6.77
CA TYR A 219 -0.23 15.31 -7.09
C TYR A 219 -1.06 16.10 -6.05
N ALA A 220 -0.81 15.89 -4.75
CA ALA A 220 -1.53 16.59 -3.69
C ALA A 220 -1.22 18.10 -3.67
N GLY A 221 0.03 18.49 -3.93
CA GLY A 221 0.50 19.87 -3.94
C GLY A 221 0.03 20.69 -5.13
N GLU A 222 -0.22 20.06 -6.28
CA GLU A 222 -0.75 20.70 -7.50
C GLU A 222 -2.27 20.83 -7.50
N SER A 223 -2.97 20.17 -6.57
CA SER A 223 -4.42 20.21 -6.50
C SER A 223 -4.94 21.40 -5.67
N GLU A 224 -5.91 22.15 -6.19
CA GLU A 224 -6.73 23.11 -5.40
C GLU A 224 -7.51 22.41 -4.26
N TYR A 225 -7.42 21.08 -4.16
CA TYR A 225 -7.83 20.29 -3.01
C TYR A 225 -6.93 20.46 -1.76
N ARG A 226 -6.13 21.53 -1.67
CA ARG A 226 -5.67 22.06 -0.37
C ARG A 226 -6.83 22.16 0.64
N ASP A 227 -8.05 22.37 0.15
CA ASP A 227 -9.29 22.42 0.94
C ASP A 227 -10.12 21.12 0.93
N LYS A 228 -9.73 20.08 0.16
CA LYS A 228 -10.22 18.69 0.36
C LYS A 228 -9.06 17.69 0.45
N PRO A 229 -8.27 17.74 1.54
CA PRO A 229 -7.02 16.98 1.71
C PRO A 229 -7.20 15.47 1.83
N PHE A 230 -8.44 14.98 1.95
CA PHE A 230 -8.71 13.66 2.52
C PHE A 230 -8.00 12.53 1.77
N TRP A 231 -8.10 12.45 0.44
CA TRP A 231 -7.57 11.29 -0.28
C TRP A 231 -6.05 11.30 -0.45
N GLY A 232 -5.46 12.41 -0.92
CA GLY A 232 -4.00 12.50 -1.10
C GLY A 232 -3.24 12.34 0.21
N ALA A 233 -3.72 12.97 1.29
CA ALA A 233 -3.08 12.91 2.59
C ALA A 233 -3.21 11.53 3.25
N THR A 234 -4.40 10.90 3.22
CA THR A 234 -4.57 9.54 3.75
C THR A 234 -3.72 8.53 2.98
N VAL A 235 -3.55 8.71 1.67
CA VAL A 235 -2.69 7.84 0.85
C VAL A 235 -1.22 8.06 1.18
N ALA A 236 -0.77 9.32 1.22
CA ALA A 236 0.61 9.65 1.60
C ALA A 236 0.95 9.09 3.01
N TYR A 237 0.02 9.21 3.96
CA TYR A 237 0.16 8.60 5.28
C TYR A 237 0.25 7.08 5.22
N GLY A 238 -0.60 6.44 4.43
CA GLY A 238 -0.54 5.00 4.21
C GLY A 238 0.78 4.52 3.62
N LEU A 239 1.38 5.30 2.72
CA LEU A 239 2.69 5.02 2.11
C LEU A 239 3.86 5.29 3.06
N SER A 240 3.76 6.29 3.94
CA SER A 240 4.87 6.64 4.84
C SER A 240 5.07 5.61 5.95
N ARG A 241 4.01 4.96 6.43
CA ARG A 241 4.09 3.93 7.48
C ARG A 241 5.05 2.77 7.13
N PRO A 242 4.86 2.02 6.03
CA PRO A 242 5.80 0.97 5.65
C PRO A 242 7.18 1.55 5.32
N MET A 243 7.28 2.76 4.75
CA MET A 243 8.55 3.43 4.51
C MET A 243 9.35 3.62 5.82
N PHE A 244 8.73 4.06 6.92
CA PHE A 244 9.40 4.21 8.21
C PHE A 244 9.82 2.86 8.83
N ALA A 245 8.99 1.83 8.67
CA ALA A 245 9.33 0.49 9.13
C ALA A 245 10.54 -0.08 8.39
N LEU A 246 10.64 0.17 7.08
CA LEU A 246 11.81 -0.17 6.27
C LEU A 246 13.02 0.71 6.59
N LEU A 247 12.81 1.99 6.85
CA LEU A 247 13.87 2.94 7.21
C LEU A 247 14.51 2.54 8.53
N LYS A 248 13.74 2.18 9.56
CA LYS A 248 14.30 1.71 10.83
C LYS A 248 15.21 0.49 10.65
N LYS A 249 14.86 -0.42 9.74
CA LYS A 249 15.68 -1.61 9.43
C LYS A 249 16.93 -1.30 8.63
N THR A 250 16.88 -0.34 7.72
CA THR A 250 17.96 -0.08 6.75
C THR A 250 18.88 1.06 7.16
N ASN A 251 18.38 2.02 7.92
CA ASN A 251 19.09 3.19 8.43
C ASN A 251 18.43 3.68 9.74
N PRO A 252 18.71 3.01 10.88
CA PRO A 252 18.10 3.32 12.18
C PRO A 252 18.45 4.71 12.71
N ASP A 253 19.62 5.25 12.35
CA ASP A 253 20.06 6.59 12.78
C ASP A 253 19.16 7.67 12.18
N SER A 254 18.94 7.60 10.85
CA SER A 254 18.02 8.52 10.18
C SER A 254 16.58 8.36 10.65
N TYR A 255 16.14 7.12 10.95
CA TYR A 255 14.81 6.91 11.56
C TYR A 255 14.70 7.65 12.89
N SER A 256 15.68 7.46 13.79
CA SER A 256 15.68 8.03 15.14
C SER A 256 15.71 9.57 15.10
N GLU A 257 16.52 10.13 14.21
CA GLU A 257 16.58 11.57 13.99
C GLU A 257 15.24 12.15 13.55
N ILE A 258 14.55 11.51 12.59
CA ILE A 258 13.27 12.00 12.10
C ILE A 258 12.19 11.92 13.19
N ILE A 259 12.11 10.80 13.90
CA ILE A 259 11.13 10.63 14.99
C ILE A 259 11.34 11.69 16.07
N SER A 260 12.59 11.90 16.51
CA SER A 260 12.90 12.92 17.51
C SER A 260 12.52 14.32 17.04
N ARG A 261 12.76 14.67 15.77
CA ARG A 261 12.33 15.97 15.24
C ARG A 261 10.80 16.13 15.21
N LEU A 262 10.07 15.07 14.83
CA LEU A 262 8.60 15.07 14.84
C LEU A 262 8.05 15.25 16.26
N GLU A 263 8.64 14.60 17.27
CA GLU A 263 8.25 14.75 18.67
C GLU A 263 8.39 16.20 19.18
N ASN A 264 9.32 16.96 18.60
CA ASN A 264 9.61 18.35 18.95
C ASN A 264 8.87 19.38 18.07
N THR A 265 7.92 18.94 17.21
CA THR A 265 7.08 19.78 16.36
C THR A 265 5.62 19.76 16.82
#